data_AF-A0A2N5KFC1-F1
#
_entry.id   AF-A0A2N5KFC1-F1
#
_cell.length_a   1.000
_cell.length_b   1.000
_cell.length_c   1.000
_cell.angle_alpha   90.00
_cell.angle_beta   90.00
_cell.angle_gamma   90.00
#
_symmetry.space_group_name_H-M   'P 1'
#
loop_
_entity.id
_entity.type
_entity.pdbx_description
1 polymer ?
#
loop_
_entity_poly.entity_id
_entity_poly.type
_entity_poly.pdbx_seq_one_letter_code
_entity_poly.pdbx_strand_id
1 'polypeptide(L)' 'MVSGPQMLFLALLLIAGGLGGLGFGVFALLRGGRGQRGGGIGPLSERGLHVLAGVRMLVGGLVLLVLGVLALVSYSSA' A
#
# COMPACT_ATOMS: atom_id res chain seq x y z
N MET A 1 -13.81 -0.77 -23.82
CA MET A 1 -13.09 -2.07 -23.80
C MET A 1 -11.66 -1.78 -23.43
N VAL A 2 -11.11 -2.45 -22.41
CA VAL A 2 -9.69 -2.35 -22.05
C VAL A 2 -8.94 -3.32 -22.96
N SER A 3 -7.94 -2.84 -23.71
CA SER A 3 -7.13 -3.69 -24.59
C SER A 3 -6.13 -4.53 -23.79
N GLY A 4 -5.64 -5.65 -24.36
CA GLY A 4 -4.65 -6.51 -23.73
C GLY A 4 -3.44 -5.75 -23.14
N PRO A 5 -2.78 -4.86 -23.89
CA PRO A 5 -1.68 -4.04 -23.38
C PRO A 5 -2.08 -3.10 -22.23
N GLN A 6 -3.30 -2.53 -22.27
CA GLN A 6 -3.80 -1.67 -21.19
C GLN A 6 -4.04 -2.48 -19.91
N MET A 7 -4.54 -3.71 -20.03
CA MET A 7 -4.78 -4.59 -18.89
C MET A 7 -3.47 -5.03 -18.22
N LEU A 8 -2.45 -5.38 -19.02
CA LEU A 8 -1.11 -5.68 -18.51
C LEU A 8 -0.51 -4.46 -17.78
N PHE A 9 -0.59 -3.27 -18.40
CA PHE A 9 -0.10 -2.04 -17.77
C PHE A 9 -0.78 -1.76 -16.43
N LEU A 10 -2.11 -1.90 -16.37
CA LEU A 10 -2.87 -1.75 -15.12
C LEU A 10 -2.45 -2.78 -14.07
N ALA A 11 -2.27 -4.05 -14.46
CA ALA A 11 -1.83 -5.09 -13.54
C ALA A 11 -0.46 -4.76 -12.92
N LEU A 12 0.51 -4.35 -13.74
CA LEU A 12 1.84 -3.96 -13.26
C LEU A 12 1.79 -2.73 -12.35
N LEU A 13 1.00 -1.72 -12.70
CA LEU A 13 0.86 -0.51 -11.90
C LEU A 13 0.22 -0.80 -10.53
N LEU A 14 -0.81 -1.65 -10.51
CA LEU A 14 -1.46 -2.10 -9.27
C LEU A 14 -0.52 -2.92 -8.39
N ILE A 15 0.24 -3.85 -8.98
CA ILE A 15 1.23 -4.64 -8.24
C ILE A 15 2.34 -3.74 -7.66
N ALA A 16 2.91 -2.84 -8.48
CA ALA A 16 3.96 -1.94 -8.04
C ALA A 16 3.47 -1.01 -6.93
N GLY A 17 2.29 -0.41 -7.08
CA GLY A 17 1.65 0.40 -6.04
C GLY A 17 1.35 -0.42 -4.77
N GLY A 18 0.89 -1.67 -4.93
CA GLY A 18 0.63 -2.58 -3.83
C GLY A 18 1.88 -2.92 -3.02
N LEU A 19 2.97 -3.29 -3.70
CA LEU A 19 4.27 -3.54 -3.07
C LEU A 19 4.83 -2.28 -2.39
N GLY A 20 4.71 -1.11 -3.03
CA GLY A 20 5.09 0.16 -2.43
C GLY A 20 4.32 0.46 -1.14
N GLY A 21 2.99 0.30 -1.18
CA GLY A 21 2.12 0.48 -0.01
C GLY A 21 2.42 -0.49 1.13
N LEU A 22 2.64 -1.78 0.81
CA LEU A 22 3.00 -2.78 1.80
C LEU A 22 4.37 -2.50 2.42
N GLY A 23 5.39 -2.24 1.61
CA GLY A 23 6.74 -1.94 2.06
C GLY A 23 6.79 -0.69 2.95
N PHE A 24 6.13 0.39 2.51
CA PHE A 24 6.02 1.60 3.30
C PHE A 24 5.20 1.40 4.58
N GLY A 25 4.09 0.65 4.51
CA GLY A 25 3.26 0.34 5.66
C GLY A 25 4.02 -0.42 6.76
N VAL A 26 4.76 -1.46 6.38
CA VAL A 26 5.65 -2.20 7.29
C VAL A 26 6.75 -1.27 7.85
N PHE A 27 7.38 -0.47 7.00
CA PHE A 27 8.39 0.49 7.43
C PHE A 27 7.84 1.49 8.47
N ALA A 28 6.67 2.06 8.23
CA ALA A 28 6.01 3.01 9.11
C ALA A 28 5.62 2.37 10.45
N LEU A 29 5.18 1.11 10.46
CA LEU A 29 4.90 0.38 11.70
C LEU A 29 6.16 0.11 12.52
N LEU A 30 7.25 -0.28 11.87
CA LEU A 30 8.49 -0.67 12.55
C LEU A 30 9.35 0.54 12.97
N ARG A 31 9.30 1.64 12.23
CA ARG A 31 10.20 2.80 12.43
C ARG A 31 9.48 4.10 12.73
N GLY A 32 8.20 4.22 12.39
CA GLY A 32 7.45 5.46 12.51
C GLY A 32 7.35 5.97 13.95
N GLY A 33 7.61 7.26 14.13
CA GLY A 33 7.56 7.94 15.43
C GLY A 33 8.60 7.47 16.46
N ARG A 34 9.56 6.59 16.12
CA ARG A 34 10.63 6.22 17.06
C ARG A 34 11.58 7.41 17.30
N GLY A 35 11.77 7.76 18.56
CA GLY A 35 12.67 8.85 18.98
C GLY A 35 12.06 10.25 18.90
N GLN A 36 10.85 10.40 18.38
CA GLN A 36 10.16 11.69 18.35
C GLN A 36 9.45 11.94 19.69
N ARG A 37 9.94 12.90 20.47
CA ARG A 37 9.32 13.37 21.71
C ARG A 37 8.62 14.70 21.43
N GLY A 38 7.29 14.74 21.46
CA GLY A 38 6.52 16.00 21.45
C GLY A 38 5.69 16.32 20.20
N GLY A 39 5.42 15.36 19.32
CA GLY A 39 4.45 15.50 18.23
C GLY A 39 3.23 14.61 18.44
N GLY A 40 2.05 15.03 17.97
CA GLY A 40 0.80 14.27 18.09
C GLY A 40 -0.41 15.15 17.84
N ILE A 41 -1.53 14.54 17.43
CA ILE A 41 -2.81 15.24 17.23
C ILE A 41 -3.80 14.71 18.26
N GLY A 42 -4.17 15.57 19.22
CA GLY A 42 -5.11 15.23 20.28
C GLY A 42 -4.61 14.06 21.15
N PRO A 43 -5.42 13.01 21.40
CA PRO A 43 -5.02 11.89 22.26
C PRO A 43 -4.01 10.93 21.61
N LEU A 44 -3.71 11.09 20.31
CA LEU A 44 -2.78 10.25 19.57
C LEU A 44 -1.36 10.82 19.62
N SER A 45 -0.42 10.01 20.10
CA SER A 45 1.02 10.31 20.00
C SER A 45 1.51 10.28 18.54
N GLU A 46 2.64 10.94 18.26
CA GLU A 46 3.33 10.89 16.96
C GLU A 46 3.49 9.46 16.44
N ARG A 47 3.82 8.54 17.35
CA ARG A 47 3.96 7.11 17.05
C ARG A 47 2.61 6.47 16.69
N GLY A 48 1.54 6.82 17.40
CA GLY A 48 0.19 6.39 17.05
C GLY A 48 -0.24 6.85 15.67
N LEU A 49 0.10 8.08 15.30
CA LEU A 49 -0.20 8.63 13.97
C LEU A 49 0.54 7.86 12.86
N HIS A 50 1.82 7.54 13.07
CA HIS A 50 2.62 6.75 12.14
C HIS A 50 2.13 5.31 12.02
N VAL A 51 1.71 4.69 13.14
CA VAL A 51 1.10 3.36 13.12
C VAL A 51 -0.19 3.39 12.29
N LEU A 52 -1.06 4.38 12.50
CA LEU A 52 -2.30 4.52 11.74
C LEU A 52 -2.04 4.73 10.24
N ALA A 53 -1.07 5.59 9.90
CA ALA A 53 -0.63 5.78 8.52
C ALA A 53 -0.07 4.49 7.91
N GLY A 54 0.71 3.74 8.69
CA GLY A 54 1.26 2.44 8.29
C GLY A 54 0.18 1.39 8.04
N VAL A 55 -0.81 1.29 8.92
CA VAL A 55 -1.97 0.39 8.76
C VAL A 55 -2.77 0.77 7.51
N ARG A 56 -3.05 2.06 7.30
CA ARG A 56 -3.75 2.54 6.09
C ARG A 56 -3.00 2.11 4.83
N MET A 57 -1.68 2.26 4.82
CA MET A 57 -0.85 1.89 3.66
C MET A 57 -0.73 0.38 3.47
N LEU A 58 -0.73 -0.41 4.55
CA LEU A 58 -0.83 -1.87 4.45
C LEU A 58 -2.15 -2.30 3.81
N VAL A 59 -3.28 -1.77 4.28
CA VAL A 59 -4.61 -2.13 3.77
C VAL A 59 -4.73 -1.72 2.30
N GLY A 60 -4.38 -0.48 1.97
CA GLY A 60 -4.39 0.01 0.58
C GLY A 60 -3.44 -0.80 -0.31
N GLY A 61 -2.22 -1.04 0.15
CA GLY A 61 -1.22 -1.82 -0.58
C GLY A 61 -1.67 -3.26 -0.84
N LEU A 62 -2.28 -3.91 0.15
CA LEU A 62 -2.83 -5.26 0.00
C LEU A 62 -3.96 -5.30 -1.04
N VAL A 63 -4.89 -4.35 -0.99
CA VAL A 63 -5.98 -4.26 -1.97
C VAL A 63 -5.44 -4.06 -3.38
N LEU A 64 -4.49 -3.14 -3.58
CA LEU A 64 -3.86 -2.92 -4.88
C LEU A 64 -3.13 -4.17 -5.37
N LEU A 65 -2.42 -4.87 -4.49
CA LEU A 65 -1.70 -6.09 -4.85
C LEU A 65 -2.68 -7.18 -5.30
N VAL A 66 -3.78 -7.40 -4.56
CA VAL A 66 -4.80 -8.39 -4.92
C VAL A 66 -5.43 -8.04 -6.27
N LEU A 67 -5.83 -6.78 -6.47
CA LEU A 67 -6.41 -6.34 -7.75
C LEU A 67 -5.42 -6.48 -8.91
N GLY A 68 -4.14 -6.16 -8.69
CA GLY A 68 -3.10 -6.31 -9.70
C GLY A 68 -2.83 -7.76 -10.07
N VAL A 69 -2.82 -8.68 -9.09
CA VAL A 69 -2.72 -10.12 -9.33
C VAL A 69 -3.93 -10.63 -10.10
N LEU A 70 -5.15 -10.24 -9.72
CA LEU A 70 -6.37 -10.63 -10.44
C LEU A 70 -6.37 -10.11 -11.88
N ALA A 71 -5.92 -8.88 -12.11
CA ALA A 71 -5.77 -8.31 -13.44
C ALA A 71 -4.71 -9.06 -14.27
N LEU A 72 -3.60 -9.47 -13.65
CA LEU A 72 -2.56 -10.25 -14.32
C LEU A 72 -3.04 -11.65 -14.71
N VAL A 73 -3.75 -12.33 -13.81
CA VAL A 73 -4.38 -13.64 -14.07
C VAL A 73 -5.38 -13.53 -15.21
N SER A 74 -6.21 -12.47 -15.19
CA SER A 74 -7.19 -12.20 -16.25
C SER A 74 -6.51 -11.95 -17.60
N TYR A 75 -5.40 -11.21 -17.62
CA TYR A 75 -4.58 -11.01 -18.82
C TYR A 75 -3.97 -12.31 -19.34
N SER A 76 -3.48 -13.18 -18.46
CA SER A 76 -2.88 -14.47 -18.87
C SER A 76 -3.90 -15.51 -19.35
N SER A 77 -5.19 -15.29 -19.06
CA SER A 77 -6.27 -16.21 -19.42
C SER A 77 -7.06 -15.75 -20.66
N ALA A 78 -6.69 -14.60 -21.23
CA ALA A 78 -7.31 -13.98 -22.39
C ALA A 78 -6.51 -14.27 -23.67
#